data_AF-A0AAV2IHB8-F1
#
_entry.id   AF-A0AAV2IHB8-F1
#
_cell.length_a   1.000
_cell.length_b   1.000
_cell.length_c   1.000
_cell.angle_alpha   90.00
_cell.angle_beta   90.00
_cell.angle_gamma   90.00
#
_symmetry.space_group_name_H-M   'P 1'
#
loop_
_entity.id
_entity.type
_entity.pdbx_description
1 polymer ?
#
loop_
_entity_poly.entity_id
_entity_poly.type
_entity_poly.pdbx_seq_one_letter_code
_entity_poly.pdbx_strand_id
1 'polypeptide(L)'
;YKHNTKVKHVLFDGSGSTYLNWFDRNRVKDSPWIDLKTKSANIFSIAGEASPSYNLIRKFIIHHSYSGCPNDVGWFVAIDNQNVYCPWEKNNAFPMFLYAEGNEAVKWTGGKTNQADVLAIFVKYFTIP
;
A
#
# COMPACT_ATOMS: atom_id res chain seq x y z
N TYR A 1 5.81 9.22 -5.14
CA TYR A 1 5.96 10.55 -5.77
C TYR A 1 5.14 10.58 -7.04
N LYS A 2 4.59 11.72 -7.40
CA LYS A 2 3.96 11.98 -8.70
C LYS A 2 4.49 13.30 -9.23
N HIS A 3 4.98 13.33 -10.47
CA HIS A 3 5.63 14.50 -11.07
C HIS A 3 6.70 15.11 -10.14
N ASN A 4 7.62 14.27 -9.64
CA ASN A 4 8.68 14.64 -8.69
C ASN A 4 8.22 15.24 -7.35
N THR A 5 6.91 15.20 -7.06
CA THR A 5 6.34 15.72 -5.80
C THR A 5 5.92 14.57 -4.88
N LYS A 6 6.19 14.72 -3.59
CA LYS A 6 5.76 13.75 -2.56
C LYS A 6 4.25 13.88 -2.36
N VAL A 7 3.49 12.87 -2.80
CA VAL A 7 2.01 12.85 -2.72
C VAL A 7 1.48 12.15 -1.46
N LYS A 8 2.19 11.13 -0.97
CA LYS A 8 1.91 10.39 0.25
C LYS A 8 3.23 9.93 0.87
N HIS A 9 3.27 9.81 2.19
CA HIS A 9 4.39 9.26 2.94
C HIS A 9 3.89 8.57 4.20
N VAL A 10 4.46 7.42 4.57
CA VAL A 10 4.21 6.81 5.88
C VAL A 10 5.56 6.67 6.57
N LEU A 11 5.65 7.13 7.81
CA LEU A 11 6.84 6.98 8.62
C LEU A 11 6.69 5.76 9.52
N PHE A 12 7.68 4.87 9.49
CA PHE A 12 7.70 3.65 10.29
C PHE A 12 8.80 3.66 11.35
N ASP A 13 8.61 2.92 12.44
CA ASP A 13 9.67 2.53 13.35
C ASP A 13 10.45 1.33 12.82
N GLY A 14 11.56 1.61 12.15
CA GLY A 14 12.48 0.58 11.65
C GLY A 14 13.37 -0.06 12.72
N SER A 15 13.29 0.38 13.98
CA SER A 15 14.15 -0.18 15.04
C SER A 15 13.83 -1.64 15.29
N GLY A 16 14.86 -2.51 15.26
CA GLY A 16 14.70 -3.96 15.48
C GLY A 16 13.76 -4.66 14.47
N SER A 17 13.52 -4.06 13.30
CA SER A 17 12.76 -4.71 12.24
C SER A 17 13.64 -5.63 11.39
N THR A 18 13.01 -6.61 10.73
CA THR A 18 13.61 -7.35 9.62
C THR A 18 13.40 -6.59 8.32
N TYR A 19 14.02 -7.07 7.25
CA TYR A 19 13.81 -6.54 5.90
C TYR A 19 12.35 -6.65 5.40
N LEU A 20 11.48 -7.43 6.08
CA LEU A 20 10.06 -7.59 5.72
C LEU A 20 9.09 -6.92 6.69
N ASN A 21 9.39 -6.87 8.00
CA ASN A 21 8.41 -6.48 9.01
C ASN A 21 8.50 -5.00 9.41
N TRP A 22 9.37 -4.19 8.79
CA TRP A 22 9.39 -2.74 9.00
C TRP A 22 8.12 -2.06 8.47
N PHE A 23 7.54 -2.63 7.41
CA PHE A 23 6.27 -2.22 6.82
C PHE A 23 5.12 -2.96 7.53
N ASP A 24 4.83 -2.53 8.74
CA ASP A 24 3.78 -3.11 9.58
C ASP A 24 2.98 -2.01 10.26
N ARG A 25 1.68 -2.25 10.48
CA ARG A 25 0.77 -1.29 11.10
C ARG A 25 1.24 -0.86 12.49
N ASN A 26 1.75 -1.79 13.29
CA ASN A 26 2.21 -1.51 14.66
C ASN A 26 3.48 -0.66 14.70
N ARG A 27 4.16 -0.51 13.56
CA ARG A 27 5.34 0.34 13.41
C ARG A 27 5.02 1.70 12.83
N VAL A 28 3.77 2.03 12.49
CA VAL A 28 3.44 3.36 11.93
C VAL A 28 3.62 4.46 12.99
N LYS A 29 4.56 5.37 12.74
CA LYS A 29 4.80 6.58 13.53
C LYS A 29 3.98 7.76 13.01
N ASP A 30 3.97 8.00 11.70
CA ASP A 30 3.23 9.10 11.06
C ASP A 30 2.61 8.65 9.73
N SER A 31 1.49 9.25 9.34
CA SER A 31 0.72 8.89 8.15
C SER A 31 -0.11 10.08 7.65
N PRO A 32 -0.32 10.24 6.32
CA PRO A 32 -1.20 11.26 5.77
C PRO A 32 -2.67 10.83 5.85
N TRP A 33 -2.91 9.54 6.09
CA TRP A 33 -4.22 8.96 6.30
C TRP A 33 -4.51 8.91 7.80
N ILE A 34 -5.54 9.62 8.23
CA ILE A 34 -5.91 9.81 9.63
C ILE A 34 -6.52 8.56 10.25
N ASP A 35 -7.10 7.69 9.43
CA ASP A 35 -7.73 6.45 9.84
C ASP A 35 -6.78 5.24 9.82
N LEU A 36 -5.53 5.39 9.34
CA LEU A 36 -4.61 4.26 9.16
C LEU A 36 -4.32 3.51 10.48
N LYS A 37 -4.24 4.24 11.59
CA LYS A 37 -3.97 3.68 12.94
C LYS A 37 -5.22 3.30 13.72
N THR A 38 -6.40 3.73 13.29
CA THR A 38 -7.66 3.50 14.03
C THR A 38 -8.53 2.46 13.34
N LYS A 39 -8.54 2.43 12.02
CA LYS A 39 -9.23 1.45 11.20
C LYS A 39 -8.45 0.13 11.18
N SER A 40 -9.16 -0.98 11.08
CA SER A 40 -8.54 -2.31 10.96
C SER A 40 -7.84 -2.45 9.60
N ALA A 41 -6.84 -3.32 9.53
CA ALA A 41 -6.22 -3.71 8.28
C ALA A 41 -6.21 -5.24 8.20
N ASN A 42 -6.81 -5.81 7.16
CA ASN A 42 -6.77 -7.25 6.94
C ASN A 42 -5.42 -7.69 6.36
N ILE A 43 -4.75 -6.82 5.58
CA ILE A 43 -3.39 -7.04 5.10
C ILE A 43 -2.60 -5.74 5.19
N PHE A 44 -1.46 -5.81 5.87
CA PHE A 44 -0.48 -4.73 5.96
C PHE A 44 0.92 -5.35 5.90
N SER A 45 1.48 -5.55 4.71
CA SER A 45 2.78 -6.22 4.57
C SER A 45 3.44 -5.99 3.21
N ILE A 46 4.76 -6.21 3.16
CA ILE A 46 5.54 -6.20 1.91
C ILE A 46 5.17 -7.39 1.03
N ALA A 47 5.11 -8.59 1.62
CA ALA A 47 4.78 -9.83 0.92
C ALA A 47 3.40 -9.76 0.24
N GLY A 48 2.50 -9.00 0.87
CA GLY A 48 1.14 -8.72 0.43
C GLY A 48 0.30 -9.98 0.33
N GLU A 49 -0.31 -10.20 -0.82
CA GLU A 49 -1.18 -11.34 -1.09
C GLU A 49 -0.78 -12.01 -2.40
N ALA A 50 -0.77 -13.34 -2.41
CA ALA A 50 -0.57 -14.13 -3.61
C ALA A 50 -1.51 -15.34 -3.60
N SER A 51 -2.26 -15.53 -4.68
CA SER A 51 -3.06 -16.74 -4.90
C SER A 51 -2.91 -17.23 -6.34
N PRO A 52 -2.27 -18.39 -6.56
CA PRO A 52 -2.14 -18.99 -7.88
C PRO A 52 -3.50 -19.30 -8.52
N SER A 53 -4.50 -19.68 -7.72
CA SER A 53 -5.84 -20.03 -8.20
C SER A 53 -6.60 -18.85 -8.81
N TYR A 54 -6.24 -17.62 -8.44
CA TYR A 54 -6.94 -16.40 -8.86
C TYR A 54 -6.05 -15.46 -9.67
N ASN A 55 -4.84 -15.89 -10.05
CA ASN A 55 -3.81 -15.02 -10.66
C ASN A 55 -3.63 -13.72 -9.86
N LEU A 56 -3.75 -13.81 -8.54
CA LEU A 56 -3.73 -12.65 -7.66
C LEU A 56 -2.32 -12.45 -7.14
N ILE A 57 -1.70 -11.31 -7.43
CA ILE A 57 -0.42 -10.91 -6.85
C ILE A 57 -0.49 -9.43 -6.50
N ARG A 58 -0.40 -9.11 -5.21
CA ARG A 58 -0.35 -7.75 -4.67
C ARG A 58 0.86 -7.66 -3.75
N LYS A 59 1.74 -6.69 -3.97
CA LYS A 59 2.92 -6.42 -3.13
C LYS A 59 2.75 -5.09 -2.42
N PHE A 60 3.49 -4.90 -1.33
CA PHE A 60 3.44 -3.67 -0.52
C PHE A 60 2.00 -3.17 -0.35
N ILE A 61 1.21 -3.89 0.44
CA ILE A 61 -0.21 -3.62 0.54
C ILE A 61 -0.55 -3.06 1.91
N ILE A 62 -1.36 -2.00 1.91
CA ILE A 62 -2.04 -1.44 3.08
C ILE A 62 -3.54 -1.50 2.77
N HIS A 63 -4.18 -2.56 3.26
CA HIS A 63 -5.55 -2.91 2.90
C HIS A 63 -6.45 -3.04 4.12
N HIS A 64 -7.66 -2.50 4.03
CA HIS A 64 -8.63 -2.50 5.11
C HIS A 64 -9.44 -3.80 5.13
N SER A 65 -10.14 -4.09 4.04
CA SER A 65 -11.17 -5.13 4.02
C SER A 65 -11.47 -5.63 2.61
N TYR A 66 -11.58 -6.95 2.45
CA TYR A 66 -12.11 -7.58 1.24
C TYR A 66 -13.60 -7.83 1.36
N SER A 67 -14.35 -7.50 0.31
CA SER A 67 -15.79 -7.80 0.19
C SER A 67 -16.17 -7.98 -1.28
N GLY A 68 -15.23 -8.55 -2.05
CA GLY A 68 -15.26 -8.64 -3.51
C GLY A 68 -14.73 -7.37 -4.17
N CYS A 69 -14.13 -7.49 -5.36
CA CYS A 69 -13.44 -6.42 -6.07
C CYS A 69 -14.16 -5.04 -6.07
N PRO A 70 -15.49 -4.95 -6.27
CA PRO A 70 -16.19 -3.66 -6.23
C PRO A 70 -16.20 -2.97 -4.86
N ASN A 71 -15.94 -3.71 -3.80
CA ASN A 71 -16.00 -3.27 -2.40
C ASN A 71 -14.66 -3.36 -1.67
N ASP A 72 -13.57 -3.68 -2.37
CA ASP A 72 -12.24 -3.71 -1.77
C ASP A 72 -11.84 -2.28 -1.34
N VAL A 73 -11.37 -2.15 -0.10
CA VAL A 73 -11.02 -0.88 0.52
C VAL A 73 -9.57 -0.93 0.99
N GLY A 74 -8.79 0.10 0.67
CA GLY A 74 -7.42 0.22 1.15
C GLY A 74 -6.84 1.62 1.03
N TRP A 75 -5.56 1.71 1.34
CA TRP A 75 -4.79 2.95 1.34
C TRP A 75 -3.70 2.95 0.29
N PHE A 76 -3.00 1.83 0.13
CA PHE A 76 -1.89 1.68 -0.81
C PHE A 76 -1.75 0.24 -1.30
N VAL A 77 -1.39 0.07 -2.57
CA VAL A 77 -0.97 -1.23 -3.12
C VAL A 77 0.04 -1.02 -4.26
N ALA A 78 1.06 -1.86 -4.30
CA ALA A 78 1.93 -2.02 -5.46
C ALA A 78 1.49 -3.24 -6.27
N ILE A 79 1.22 -3.03 -7.56
CA ILE A 79 0.81 -4.07 -8.50
C ILE A 79 1.90 -4.15 -9.56
N ASP A 80 2.53 -5.32 -9.68
CA ASP A 80 3.68 -5.57 -10.54
C ASP A 80 3.39 -6.65 -11.60
N ASN A 81 2.13 -7.07 -11.73
CA ASN A 81 1.68 -8.09 -12.68
C ASN A 81 0.54 -7.57 -13.55
N GLN A 82 0.59 -7.87 -14.85
CA GLN A 82 -0.45 -7.55 -15.82
C GLN A 82 -1.66 -8.49 -15.77
N ASN A 83 -1.46 -9.75 -15.37
CA ASN A 83 -2.54 -10.69 -15.18
C ASN A 83 -3.13 -10.50 -13.78
N VAL A 84 -4.24 -9.77 -13.70
CA VAL A 84 -4.84 -9.31 -12.44
C VAL A 84 -6.24 -9.88 -12.23
N TYR A 85 -6.61 -10.07 -10.96
CA TYR A 85 -7.90 -10.65 -10.56
C TYR A 85 -9.03 -9.61 -10.60
N CYS A 86 -8.80 -8.44 -10.04
CA CYS A 86 -9.79 -7.38 -9.92
C CYS A 86 -9.68 -6.35 -11.06
N PRO A 87 -10.81 -5.87 -11.60
CA PRO A 87 -10.79 -4.84 -12.65
C PRO A 87 -10.05 -3.55 -12.26
N TRP A 88 -10.09 -3.15 -10.99
CA TRP A 88 -9.40 -1.96 -10.49
C TRP A 88 -7.87 -2.08 -10.48
N GLU A 89 -7.33 -3.28 -10.71
CA GLU A 89 -5.89 -3.54 -10.82
C GLU A 89 -5.37 -3.42 -12.26
N LYS A 90 -6.27 -3.35 -13.25
CA LYS A 90 -5.87 -3.31 -14.66
C LYS A 90 -5.17 -1.99 -14.98
N ASN A 91 -3.98 -2.08 -15.55
CA ASN A 91 -3.24 -0.94 -16.05
C ASN A 91 -2.50 -1.28 -17.33
N ASN A 92 -2.15 -0.25 -18.11
CA ASN A 92 -1.37 -0.40 -19.34
C ASN A 92 0.15 -0.42 -19.07
N ALA A 93 0.57 -0.08 -17.84
CA ALA A 93 1.97 -0.03 -17.44
C ALA A 93 2.17 -0.59 -16.03
N PHE A 94 3.27 -1.30 -15.82
CA PHE A 94 3.66 -1.88 -14.54
C PHE A 94 5.12 -1.54 -14.22
N PRO A 95 5.51 -1.40 -12.94
CA PRO A 95 4.63 -1.48 -11.76
C PRO A 95 3.69 -0.27 -11.64
N MET A 96 2.52 -0.50 -11.04
CA MET A 96 1.55 0.52 -10.66
C MET A 96 1.54 0.70 -9.14
N PHE A 97 1.63 1.94 -8.69
CA PHE A 97 1.55 2.31 -7.28
C PHE A 97 0.23 3.06 -7.02
N LEU A 98 -0.82 2.32 -6.66
CA LEU A 98 -2.14 2.89 -6.42
C LEU A 98 -2.27 3.33 -4.96
N TYR A 99 -2.86 4.50 -4.73
CA TYR A 99 -3.06 5.03 -3.39
C TYR A 99 -4.38 5.79 -3.23
N ALA A 100 -4.90 5.83 -2.01
CA ALA A 100 -6.05 6.64 -1.64
C ALA A 100 -5.66 8.13 -1.63
N GLU A 101 -6.29 8.95 -2.49
CA GLU A 101 -5.89 10.34 -2.71
C GLU A 101 -6.22 11.22 -1.49
N GLY A 102 -7.34 10.94 -0.82
CA GLY A 102 -7.77 11.62 0.40
C GLY A 102 -6.92 11.28 1.63
N ASN A 103 -7.42 11.64 2.80
CA ASN A 103 -6.82 11.35 4.10
C ASN A 103 -7.41 10.10 4.77
N GLU A 104 -8.17 9.27 4.07
CA GLU A 104 -8.74 8.03 4.60
C GLU A 104 -8.61 6.87 3.60
N ALA A 105 -8.90 5.64 4.05
CA ALA A 105 -9.00 4.48 3.19
C ALA A 105 -10.13 4.68 2.17
N VAL A 106 -9.95 4.18 0.95
CA VAL A 106 -10.92 4.36 -0.13
C VAL A 106 -11.29 3.03 -0.77
N LYS A 107 -12.51 2.94 -1.30
CA LYS A 107 -12.87 1.87 -2.23
C LYS A 107 -12.01 1.99 -3.50
N TRP A 108 -11.37 0.92 -3.92
CA TRP A 108 -10.58 0.94 -5.16
C TRP A 108 -11.45 1.19 -6.40
N THR A 109 -12.65 0.65 -6.40
CA THR A 109 -13.65 0.87 -7.45
C THR A 109 -14.48 2.12 -7.14
N GLY A 110 -14.45 3.12 -8.04
CA GLY A 110 -15.27 4.33 -7.98
C GLY A 110 -14.91 5.34 -6.87
N GLY A 111 -13.97 5.00 -5.99
CA GLY A 111 -13.45 5.92 -4.99
C GLY A 111 -12.35 6.83 -5.53
N LYS A 112 -12.00 7.86 -4.74
CA LYS A 112 -10.95 8.82 -5.08
C LYS A 112 -9.54 8.22 -4.89
N THR A 113 -9.04 7.59 -5.95
CA THR A 113 -7.70 6.98 -6.02
C THR A 113 -6.81 7.76 -6.98
N ASN A 114 -5.49 7.60 -6.84
CA ASN A 114 -4.54 8.13 -7.80
C ASN A 114 -3.32 7.19 -7.90
N GLN A 115 -2.56 7.31 -8.98
CA GLN A 115 -1.35 6.53 -9.24
C GLN A 115 -0.10 7.39 -9.04
N ALA A 116 0.86 6.86 -8.29
CA ALA A 116 2.20 7.44 -8.14
C ALA A 116 3.13 6.90 -9.22
N ASP A 117 4.13 7.71 -9.59
CA ASP A 117 5.17 7.36 -10.57
C ASP A 117 6.33 6.60 -9.90
N VAL A 118 6.56 6.85 -8.61
CA VAL A 118 7.69 6.27 -7.85
C VAL A 118 7.26 5.89 -6.43
N LEU A 119 7.54 4.65 -6.02
CA LEU A 119 7.64 4.25 -4.62
C LEU A 119 9.11 4.38 -4.18
N ALA A 120 9.37 5.18 -3.14
CA ALA A 120 10.71 5.38 -2.60
C ALA A 120 10.74 5.00 -1.12
N ILE A 121 11.79 4.29 -0.71
CA ILE A 121 12.02 3.86 0.67
C ILE A 121 13.28 4.57 1.16
N PHE A 122 13.12 5.43 2.17
CA PHE A 122 14.23 6.12 2.82
C PHE A 122 14.49 5.46 4.17
N VAL A 123 15.72 5.01 4.39
CA VAL A 123 16.13 4.34 5.62
C VAL A 123 17.11 5.24 6.36
N LYS A 124 16.75 5.62 7.59
CA LYS A 124 17.66 6.30 8.52
C LYS A 124 18.29 5.23 9.41
N TYR A 125 19.61 5.06 9.32
CA TYR A 125 20.33 4.23 10.26
C TYR A 125 20.45 4.96 11.61
N PHE A 126 20.48 4.19 12.70
CA PHE A 126 20.90 4.69 14.00
C PHE A 126 22.26 4.07 14.31
N THR A 127 23.22 4.90 14.68
CA THR A 127 24.46 4.42 15.30
C THR A 127 24.15 4.03 16.74
N ILE A 128 24.44 2.78 17.10
CA ILE A 128 24.54 2.40 18.50
C ILE A 128 25.78 3.12 19.04
N PRO A 129 25.70 3.84 20.19
CA PRO A 129 26.84 4.47 20.83
C PRO A 129 28.02 3.52 21.03
#